data_AF-A0A535QUU8-F1
#
_entry.id   AF-A0A535QUU8-F1
#
_cell.length_a   1.000
_cell.length_b   1.000
_cell.length_c   1.000
_cell.angle_alpha   90.00
_cell.angle_beta   90.00
_cell.angle_gamma   90.00
#
_symmetry.space_group_name_H-M   'P 1'
#
loop_
_entity.id
_entity.type
_entity.pdbx_description
1 polymer ?
#
loop_
_entity_poly.entity_id
_entity_poly.type
_entity_poly.pdbx_seq_one_letter_code
_entity_poly.pdbx_strand_id
1 'polypeptide(L)'
;MCPVLRTTFGGNMARYAEGASSAPTVFVRQATGLVRELSWFDTFIMVFAILNVPLGLSEVAAFATGASAYPSANMPLAFILSAPAMLTLGMVYALFTAAMPRSGGDYVWASRILHPSIGFGVNFFVSFILLSSAGLNSLLMATWFLPPVFHIIGLDNVAAFCADTTGFGAVTVGTIVTLLLLGVFLLGLRRVRQIMFGLFAFIMAGTIFWLILLFVLPHSDFVASFNAGQGSGAYQSVLNNAAKAGFAILPSAVFLNTFSAVIYAF
;
A
#
# COMPACT_ATOMS: atom_id res chain seq x y z
N MET A 1 -60.31 -32.16 -32.31
CA MET A 1 -60.75 -31.17 -31.32
C MET A 1 -60.67 -29.79 -31.95
N CYS A 2 -61.84 -29.21 -32.21
CA CYS A 2 -62.09 -27.80 -32.55
C CYS A 2 -62.05 -26.93 -31.26
N PRO A 3 -62.10 -25.58 -31.30
CA PRO A 3 -61.88 -24.68 -32.43
C PRO A 3 -61.02 -23.42 -32.13
N VAL A 4 -60.55 -22.85 -33.24
CA VAL A 4 -60.21 -21.45 -33.49
C VAL A 4 -61.42 -20.54 -33.24
N LEU A 5 -61.25 -19.45 -32.47
CA LEU A 5 -62.21 -18.34 -32.43
C LEU A 5 -61.72 -17.19 -33.31
N ARG A 6 -62.15 -17.21 -34.57
CA ARG A 6 -62.26 -16.02 -35.42
C ARG A 6 -63.68 -15.46 -35.27
N THR A 7 -63.79 -14.24 -34.77
CA THR A 7 -64.97 -13.40 -35.02
C THR A 7 -64.52 -12.23 -35.89
N THR A 8 -64.75 -12.36 -37.19
CA THR A 8 -64.88 -11.24 -38.12
C THR A 8 -66.20 -10.54 -37.86
N PHE A 9 -66.21 -9.21 -37.77
CA PHE A 9 -67.17 -8.37 -38.49
C PHE A 9 -66.70 -6.91 -38.45
N GLY A 10 -66.60 -6.30 -39.62
CA GLY A 10 -66.11 -4.94 -39.80
C GLY A 10 -67.13 -3.86 -39.48
N GLY A 11 -66.65 -2.62 -39.55
CA GLY A 11 -67.48 -1.43 -39.72
C GLY A 11 -67.73 -0.67 -38.43
N ASN A 12 -66.90 0.37 -38.22
CA ASN A 12 -67.26 1.72 -37.77
C ASN A 12 -65.93 2.46 -37.57
N MET A 13 -65.31 2.97 -38.65
CA MET A 13 -65.43 4.39 -39.03
C MET A 13 -65.56 5.32 -37.83
N ALA A 14 -64.43 5.97 -37.54
CA ALA A 14 -64.29 7.37 -37.18
C ALA A 14 -65.34 7.93 -36.21
N ARG A 15 -64.90 8.19 -34.97
CA ARG A 15 -65.41 9.32 -34.19
C ARG A 15 -64.52 9.67 -32.99
N TYR A 16 -64.04 10.92 -33.01
CA TYR A 16 -63.42 11.72 -31.93
C TYR A 16 -61.97 11.32 -31.55
N ALA A 17 -60.92 11.97 -32.04
CA ALA A 17 -60.50 13.37 -31.81
C ALA A 17 -60.49 13.75 -30.32
N GLU A 18 -59.31 13.69 -29.69
CA GLU A 18 -58.61 14.83 -29.04
C GLU A 18 -57.61 14.37 -27.96
N GLY A 19 -56.37 14.88 -28.06
CA GLY A 19 -55.55 15.20 -26.90
C GLY A 19 -54.91 14.05 -26.12
N ALA A 20 -53.84 13.47 -26.64
CA ALA A 20 -52.77 12.99 -25.77
C ALA A 20 -51.45 13.49 -26.34
N SER A 21 -50.91 14.55 -25.73
CA SER A 21 -49.55 14.99 -25.95
C SER A 21 -48.62 13.79 -25.81
N SER A 22 -47.90 13.46 -26.88
CA SER A 22 -46.75 12.57 -26.79
C SER A 22 -45.68 13.30 -25.99
N ALA A 23 -45.80 13.25 -24.66
CA ALA A 23 -44.71 13.64 -23.77
C ALA A 23 -43.48 12.85 -24.24
N PRO A 24 -42.31 13.50 -24.43
CA PRO A 24 -41.12 12.79 -24.80
C PRO A 24 -40.91 11.70 -23.75
N THR A 25 -41.01 10.43 -24.17
CA THR A 25 -40.64 9.30 -23.32
C THR A 25 -39.16 9.47 -23.07
N VAL A 26 -38.81 10.12 -21.95
CA VAL A 26 -37.44 10.24 -21.48
C VAL A 26 -36.97 8.80 -21.30
N PHE A 27 -36.15 8.34 -22.24
CA PHE A 27 -35.41 7.10 -22.08
C PHE A 27 -34.44 7.34 -20.94
N VAL A 28 -34.90 7.09 -19.71
CA VAL A 28 -34.01 6.97 -18.56
C VAL A 28 -33.21 5.71 -18.86
N ARG A 29 -32.01 5.89 -19.44
CA ARG A 29 -30.98 4.85 -19.43
C ARG A 29 -30.97 4.35 -18.01
N GLN A 30 -31.30 3.08 -17.79
CA GLN A 30 -30.98 2.43 -16.53
C GLN A 30 -29.48 2.63 -16.35
N ALA A 31 -29.11 3.56 -15.47
CA ALA A 31 -27.76 3.63 -14.98
C ALA A 31 -27.58 2.30 -14.26
N THR A 32 -26.96 1.33 -14.92
CA THR A 32 -26.45 0.13 -14.28
C THR A 32 -25.63 0.63 -13.11
N GLY A 33 -26.23 0.59 -11.92
CA GLY A 33 -25.61 1.10 -10.72
C GLY A 33 -24.28 0.39 -10.60
N LEU A 34 -23.20 1.16 -10.41
CA LEU A 34 -21.88 0.61 -10.22
C LEU A 34 -21.97 -0.36 -9.04
N VAL A 35 -22.06 -1.66 -9.33
CA VAL A 35 -22.08 -2.69 -8.31
C VAL A 35 -20.73 -2.58 -7.63
N ARG A 36 -20.74 -2.35 -6.33
CA ARG A 36 -19.52 -2.22 -5.55
C ARG A 36 -18.71 -3.50 -5.70
N GLU A 37 -17.64 -3.43 -6.51
CA GLU A 37 -16.83 -4.61 -6.81
C GLU A 37 -15.95 -5.03 -5.64
N LEU A 38 -15.63 -4.10 -4.73
CA LEU A 38 -14.74 -4.29 -3.59
C LEU A 38 -15.49 -4.20 -2.26
N SER A 39 -15.29 -5.18 -1.38
CA SER A 39 -15.77 -5.12 -0.01
C SER A 39 -15.02 -4.03 0.78
N TRP A 40 -15.56 -3.61 1.92
CA TRP A 40 -14.90 -2.64 2.80
C TRP A 40 -13.56 -3.20 3.30
N PHE A 41 -13.52 -4.52 3.52
CA PHE A 41 -12.33 -5.21 3.98
C PHE A 41 -11.26 -5.30 2.88
N ASP A 42 -11.68 -5.45 1.61
CA ASP A 42 -10.76 -5.41 0.49
C ASP A 42 -10.10 -4.02 0.38
N THR A 43 -10.90 -2.96 0.52
CA THR A 43 -10.41 -1.58 0.55
C THR A 43 -9.49 -1.34 1.74
N PHE A 44 -9.81 -1.89 2.92
CA PHE A 44 -8.94 -1.83 4.09
C PHE A 44 -7.57 -2.47 3.81
N ILE A 45 -7.54 -3.68 3.24
CA ILE A 45 -6.28 -4.36 2.89
C ILE A 45 -5.46 -3.52 1.90
N MET A 46 -6.11 -2.93 0.89
CA MET A 46 -5.42 -2.09 -0.09
C MET A 46 -4.83 -0.83 0.54
N VAL A 47 -5.57 -0.14 1.43
CA VAL A 47 -5.06 1.04 2.14
C VAL A 47 -3.95 0.65 3.11
N PHE A 48 -4.09 -0.47 3.83
CA PHE A 48 -3.05 -1.01 4.71
C PHE A 48 -1.75 -1.31 3.95
N ALA A 49 -1.87 -1.84 2.73
CA ALA A 49 -0.72 -2.08 1.86
C ALA A 49 -0.09 -0.78 1.33
N ILE A 50 -0.88 0.21 0.92
CA ILE A 50 -0.38 1.52 0.45
C ILE A 50 0.37 2.27 1.56
N LEU A 51 -0.12 2.19 2.80
CA LEU A 51 0.52 2.79 3.96
C LEU A 51 1.79 2.03 4.42
N ASN A 52 2.10 0.88 3.83
CA ASN A 52 3.32 0.12 4.12
C ASN A 52 3.54 -0.17 5.62
N VAL A 53 2.46 -0.39 6.39
CA VAL A 53 2.50 -0.51 7.86
C VAL A 53 3.55 -1.53 8.35
N PRO A 54 3.66 -2.74 7.78
CA PRO A 54 4.69 -3.71 8.17
C PRO A 54 6.11 -3.25 7.87
N LEU A 55 6.32 -2.56 6.73
CA LEU A 55 7.63 -2.01 6.36
C LEU A 55 8.05 -0.94 7.36
N GLY A 56 7.17 0.02 7.68
CA GLY A 56 7.47 1.06 8.68
C GLY A 56 7.85 0.47 10.04
N LEU A 57 7.14 -0.56 10.50
CA LEU A 57 7.48 -1.26 11.75
C LEU A 57 8.86 -1.95 11.69
N SER A 58 9.16 -2.59 10.55
CA SER A 58 10.44 -3.27 10.34
C SER A 58 11.61 -2.30 10.14
N GLU A 59 11.41 -1.17 9.46
CA GLU A 59 12.45 -0.16 9.23
C GLU A 59 12.87 0.50 10.55
N VAL A 60 11.89 0.74 11.41
CA VAL A 60 12.08 1.32 12.74
C VAL A 60 12.83 0.40 13.68
N ALA A 61 12.56 -0.91 13.60
CA ALA A 61 13.13 -1.90 14.50
C ALA A 61 14.43 -2.54 13.99
N ALA A 62 14.61 -2.64 12.67
CA ALA A 62 15.64 -3.49 12.05
C ALA A 62 16.59 -2.76 11.10
N PHE A 63 16.27 -1.57 10.58
CA PHE A 63 17.10 -0.95 9.54
C PHE A 63 17.87 0.26 10.03
N ALA A 64 19.16 0.23 9.67
CA ALA A 64 20.20 1.19 9.99
C ALA A 64 19.83 2.65 9.69
N THR A 65 18.78 2.95 8.93
CA THR A 65 18.34 4.31 8.61
C THR A 65 17.75 5.04 9.81
N GLY A 66 16.89 4.40 10.61
CA GLY A 66 16.32 5.04 11.80
C GLY A 66 17.39 5.39 12.84
N ALA A 67 18.34 4.48 13.06
CA ALA A 67 19.46 4.69 13.97
C ALA A 67 20.54 5.63 13.39
N SER A 68 20.93 5.50 12.12
CA SER A 68 21.98 6.34 11.53
C SER A 68 21.51 7.76 11.20
N ALA A 69 20.27 7.94 10.75
CA ALA A 69 19.71 9.26 10.42
C ALA A 69 19.26 10.01 11.67
N TYR A 70 18.67 9.32 12.65
CA TYR A 70 18.21 9.92 13.91
C TYR A 70 18.78 9.18 15.13
N PRO A 71 20.08 9.35 15.44
CA PRO A 71 20.70 8.70 16.58
C PRO A 71 19.95 9.01 17.87
N SER A 72 19.67 8.00 18.70
CA SER A 72 18.99 8.15 20.00
C SER A 72 17.51 8.56 19.95
N ALA A 73 16.87 8.56 18.77
CA ALA A 73 15.43 8.82 18.68
C ALA A 73 14.61 7.71 19.35
N ASN A 74 13.59 8.10 20.11
CA ASN A 74 12.61 7.17 20.66
C ASN A 74 11.51 6.95 19.60
N MET A 75 11.70 5.95 18.75
CA MET A 75 10.77 5.71 17.64
C MET A 75 9.33 5.44 18.08
N PRO A 76 9.03 4.61 19.10
CA PRO A 76 7.66 4.45 19.59
C PRO A 76 6.98 5.79 19.93
N LEU A 77 7.71 6.73 20.53
CA LEU A 77 7.20 8.06 20.83
C LEU A 77 6.97 8.89 19.56
N ALA A 78 7.84 8.78 18.56
CA ALA A 78 7.64 9.43 17.25
C ALA A 78 6.34 8.97 16.56
N PHE A 79 6.03 7.66 16.60
CA PHE A 79 4.76 7.14 16.07
C PHE A 79 3.55 7.69 16.82
N ILE A 80 3.60 7.71 18.15
CA ILE A 80 2.51 8.27 18.96
C ILE A 80 2.32 9.76 18.63
N LEU A 81 3.39 10.50 18.43
CA LEU A 81 3.34 11.92 18.09
C LEU A 81 2.79 12.17 16.67
N SER A 82 3.04 11.26 15.73
CA SER A 82 2.51 11.31 14.35
C SER A 82 1.01 10.98 14.26
N ALA A 83 0.50 10.15 15.18
CA ALA A 83 -0.84 9.59 15.10
C ALA A 83 -1.96 10.65 14.97
N PRO A 84 -1.96 11.78 15.70
CA PRO A 84 -2.97 12.83 15.54
C PRO A 84 -2.99 13.43 14.13
N ALA A 85 -1.81 13.63 13.52
CA ALA A 85 -1.72 14.18 12.16
C ALA A 85 -2.27 13.18 11.13
N MET A 86 -1.92 11.90 11.28
CA MET A 86 -2.43 10.82 10.42
C MET A 86 -3.94 10.62 10.58
N LEU A 87 -4.46 10.67 11.81
CA LEU A 87 -5.90 10.61 12.06
C LEU A 87 -6.64 11.80 11.44
N THR A 88 -6.05 13.00 11.50
CA THR A 88 -6.63 14.19 10.88
C THR A 88 -6.74 14.03 9.37
N LEU A 89 -5.68 13.54 8.72
CA LEU A 89 -5.70 13.24 7.28
C LEU A 89 -6.75 12.16 6.95
N GLY A 90 -6.79 11.07 7.71
CA GLY A 90 -7.81 10.02 7.54
C GLY A 90 -9.24 10.54 7.68
N MET A 91 -9.48 11.44 8.64
CA MET A 91 -10.78 12.09 8.82
C MET A 91 -11.17 12.96 7.63
N VAL A 92 -10.24 13.72 7.06
CA VAL A 92 -10.49 14.52 5.86
C VAL A 92 -10.88 13.65 4.67
N TYR A 93 -10.17 12.54 4.44
CA TYR A 93 -10.51 11.57 3.38
C TYR A 93 -11.86 10.89 3.63
N ALA A 94 -12.20 10.59 4.88
CA ALA A 94 -13.51 10.05 5.24
C ALA A 94 -14.64 11.07 4.94
N LEU A 95 -14.43 12.34 5.27
CA LEU A 95 -15.38 13.42 4.96
C LEU A 95 -15.55 13.63 3.45
N PHE A 96 -14.47 13.60 2.66
CA PHE A 96 -14.57 13.69 1.20
C PHE A 96 -15.32 12.51 0.58
N THR A 97 -15.07 11.29 1.09
CA THR A 97 -15.76 10.09 0.63
C THR A 97 -17.26 10.14 0.97
N ALA A 98 -17.62 10.66 2.16
CA ALA A 98 -19.01 10.85 2.57
C ALA A 98 -19.73 11.94 1.75
N ALA A 99 -19.04 13.05 1.45
CA ALA A 99 -19.59 14.15 0.66
C ALA A 99 -19.76 13.80 -0.83
N MET A 100 -18.88 12.96 -1.39
CA MET A 100 -18.87 12.61 -2.82
C MET A 100 -18.81 11.09 -3.05
N PRO A 101 -19.88 10.34 -2.71
CA PRO A 101 -19.84 8.87 -2.67
C PRO A 101 -19.80 8.18 -4.05
N ARG A 102 -20.09 8.93 -5.13
CA ARG A 102 -20.24 8.39 -6.49
C ARG A 102 -19.07 8.71 -7.41
N SER A 103 -18.21 9.65 -7.02
CA SER A 103 -17.08 10.12 -7.80
C SER A 103 -15.95 10.41 -6.82
N GLY A 104 -14.92 9.58 -6.84
CA GLY A 104 -13.82 9.63 -5.88
C GLY A 104 -12.47 9.84 -6.55
N GLY A 105 -11.45 10.00 -5.72
CA GLY A 105 -10.07 10.22 -6.13
C GLY A 105 -9.66 11.68 -6.00
N ASP A 106 -8.38 11.87 -5.70
CA ASP A 106 -7.80 13.16 -5.33
C ASP A 106 -8.05 14.24 -6.38
N TYR A 107 -8.02 13.87 -7.66
CA TYR A 107 -8.39 14.76 -8.77
C TYR A 107 -9.81 15.29 -8.66
N VAL A 108 -10.80 14.41 -8.42
CA VAL A 108 -12.23 14.80 -8.39
C VAL A 108 -12.52 15.68 -7.18
N TRP A 109 -11.93 15.36 -6.03
CA TRP A 109 -12.09 16.17 -4.83
C TRP A 109 -11.43 17.54 -4.99
N ALA A 110 -10.17 17.59 -5.41
CA ALA A 110 -9.43 18.84 -5.57
C ALA A 110 -10.01 19.75 -6.67
N SER A 111 -10.43 19.18 -7.81
CA SER A 111 -11.01 19.95 -8.92
C SER A 111 -12.35 20.59 -8.58
N ARG A 112 -13.17 19.95 -7.74
CA ARG A 112 -14.48 20.47 -7.31
C ARG A 112 -14.41 21.52 -6.21
N ILE A 113 -13.36 21.48 -5.38
CA ILE A 113 -13.21 22.38 -4.23
C ILE A 113 -12.40 23.62 -4.59
N LEU A 114 -11.30 23.46 -5.33
CA LEU A 114 -10.35 24.53 -5.60
C LEU A 114 -10.49 25.06 -7.03
N HIS A 115 -10.03 24.28 -8.01
CA HIS A 115 -10.12 24.60 -9.42
C HIS A 115 -9.70 23.38 -10.26
N PRO A 116 -10.27 23.14 -11.46
CA PRO A 116 -9.89 22.01 -12.31
C PRO A 116 -8.39 21.94 -12.66
N SER A 117 -7.72 23.08 -12.85
CA SER A 117 -6.27 23.10 -13.15
C SER A 117 -5.41 22.69 -11.95
N ILE A 118 -5.83 23.05 -10.73
CA ILE A 118 -5.13 22.64 -9.49
C ILE A 118 -5.31 21.15 -9.29
N GLY A 119 -6.54 20.64 -9.44
CA GLY A 119 -6.80 19.20 -9.39
C GLY A 119 -5.94 18.43 -10.39
N PHE A 120 -5.83 18.92 -11.62
CA PHE A 120 -4.96 18.31 -12.63
C PHE A 120 -3.49 18.33 -12.21
N GLY A 121 -2.98 19.48 -11.76
CA GLY A 121 -1.59 19.62 -11.31
C GLY A 121 -1.26 18.64 -10.18
N VAL A 122 -2.09 18.57 -9.14
CA VAL A 122 -1.90 17.64 -8.02
C VAL A 122 -1.87 16.19 -8.51
N ASN A 123 -2.87 15.78 -9.31
CA ASN A 123 -2.97 14.40 -9.79
C ASN A 123 -1.82 14.02 -10.74
N PHE A 124 -1.32 14.97 -11.53
CA PHE A 124 -0.15 14.79 -12.38
C PHE A 124 1.09 14.48 -11.54
N PHE A 125 1.39 15.28 -10.52
CA PHE A 125 2.54 15.03 -9.63
C PHE A 125 2.38 13.74 -8.82
N VAL A 126 1.20 13.47 -8.28
CA VAL A 126 0.92 12.20 -7.55
C VAL A 126 1.18 11.00 -8.45
N SER A 127 0.83 11.07 -9.74
CA SER A 127 1.10 9.98 -10.68
C SER A 127 2.60 9.69 -10.84
N PHE A 128 3.44 10.74 -10.90
CA PHE A 128 4.90 10.56 -10.93
C PHE A 128 5.46 10.03 -9.61
N ILE A 129 4.91 10.46 -8.48
CA ILE A 129 5.30 9.96 -7.16
C ILE A 129 4.96 8.47 -7.04
N LEU A 130 3.78 8.04 -7.49
CA LEU A 130 3.40 6.62 -7.47
C LEU A 130 4.28 5.79 -8.41
N LEU A 131 4.63 6.32 -9.59
CA LEU A 131 5.53 5.64 -10.53
C LEU A 131 6.95 5.50 -9.98
N SER A 132 7.50 6.56 -9.39
CA SER A 132 8.83 6.51 -8.77
C SER A 132 8.83 5.62 -7.52
N SER A 133 7.76 5.66 -6.73
CA SER A 133 7.60 4.80 -5.55
C SER A 133 7.51 3.33 -5.94
N ALA A 134 6.83 2.99 -7.03
CA ALA A 134 6.79 1.61 -7.53
C ALA A 134 8.20 1.10 -7.89
N GLY A 135 9.02 1.93 -8.55
CA GLY A 135 10.41 1.61 -8.86
C GLY A 135 11.31 1.54 -7.62
N LEU A 136 11.12 2.44 -6.66
CA LEU A 136 11.85 2.41 -5.39
C LEU A 136 11.54 1.12 -4.62
N ASN A 137 10.28 0.74 -4.51
CA ASN A 137 9.87 -0.46 -3.80
C ASN A 137 10.42 -1.74 -4.46
N SER A 138 10.51 -1.80 -5.80
CA SER A 138 11.12 -2.95 -6.45
C SER A 138 12.63 -3.03 -6.26
N LEU A 139 13.32 -1.88 -6.19
CA LEU A 139 14.73 -1.81 -5.84
C LEU A 139 14.99 -2.22 -4.37
N LEU A 140 14.16 -1.74 -3.44
CA LEU A 140 14.23 -2.13 -2.03
C LEU A 140 13.95 -3.64 -1.86
N MET A 141 12.98 -4.18 -2.58
CA MET A 141 12.73 -5.62 -2.62
C MET A 141 13.98 -6.40 -3.06
N ALA A 142 14.66 -5.93 -4.12
CA ALA A 142 15.88 -6.55 -4.63
C ALA A 142 17.07 -6.49 -3.66
N THR A 143 17.21 -5.39 -2.90
CA THR A 143 18.42 -5.13 -2.11
C THR A 143 18.28 -5.42 -0.62
N TRP A 144 17.09 -5.28 -0.05
CA TRP A 144 16.87 -5.39 1.40
C TRP A 144 16.14 -6.67 1.79
N PHE A 145 15.23 -7.16 0.94
CA PHE A 145 14.36 -8.29 1.29
C PHE A 145 14.81 -9.62 0.69
N LEU A 146 15.16 -9.63 -0.60
CA LEU A 146 15.56 -10.86 -1.27
C LEU A 146 16.93 -11.41 -0.83
N PRO A 147 17.99 -10.60 -0.58
CA PRO A 147 19.29 -11.15 -0.22
C PRO A 147 19.29 -11.96 1.09
N PRO A 148 18.64 -11.51 2.19
CA PRO A 148 18.52 -12.33 3.40
C PRO A 148 17.80 -13.67 3.16
N VAL A 149 16.74 -13.67 2.33
CA VAL A 149 16.03 -14.91 1.98
C VAL A 149 16.94 -15.88 1.22
N PHE A 150 17.69 -15.37 0.24
CA PHE A 150 18.65 -16.17 -0.53
C PHE A 150 19.82 -16.68 0.32
N HIS A 151 20.26 -15.89 1.30
CA HIS A 151 21.28 -16.31 2.26
C HIS A 151 20.79 -17.46 3.15
N ILE A 152 19.56 -17.39 3.68
CA ILE A 152 18.98 -18.45 4.53
C ILE A 152 18.85 -19.78 3.80
N ILE A 153 18.54 -19.76 2.50
CA ILE A 153 18.44 -20.98 1.68
C ILE A 153 19.80 -21.48 1.12
N GLY A 154 20.90 -20.80 1.44
CA GLY A 154 22.27 -21.18 1.05
C GLY A 154 22.69 -20.75 -0.37
N LEU A 155 22.00 -19.78 -0.98
CA LEU A 155 22.32 -19.23 -2.30
C LEU A 155 23.08 -17.90 -2.18
N ASP A 156 24.24 -17.91 -1.52
CA ASP A 156 25.02 -16.70 -1.21
C ASP A 156 25.46 -15.91 -2.46
N ASN A 157 25.78 -16.60 -3.55
CA ASN A 157 26.13 -15.94 -4.82
C ASN A 157 24.94 -15.16 -5.41
N VAL A 158 23.72 -15.67 -5.24
CA VAL A 158 22.49 -14.99 -5.69
C VAL A 158 22.19 -13.82 -4.75
N ALA A 159 22.36 -14.00 -3.44
CA ALA A 159 22.21 -12.92 -2.47
C ALA A 159 23.18 -11.76 -2.76
N ALA A 160 24.45 -12.06 -3.05
CA ALA A 160 25.45 -11.07 -3.41
C ALA A 160 25.11 -10.35 -4.72
N PHE A 161 24.61 -11.06 -5.72
CA PHE A 161 24.14 -10.45 -6.98
C PHE A 161 22.93 -9.54 -6.77
N CYS A 162 21.99 -9.92 -5.91
CA CYS A 162 20.83 -9.08 -5.57
C CYS A 162 21.24 -7.82 -4.80
N ALA A 163 22.26 -7.92 -3.95
CA ALA A 163 22.79 -6.80 -3.16
C ALA A 163 23.75 -5.87 -3.93
N ASP A 164 24.16 -6.25 -5.15
CA ASP A 164 25.05 -5.45 -5.99
C ASP A 164 24.33 -4.22 -6.56
N THR A 165 24.63 -3.07 -5.95
CA THR A 165 24.10 -1.74 -6.35
C THR A 165 25.01 -0.97 -7.30
N THR A 166 26.27 -1.39 -7.48
CA THR A 166 27.22 -0.72 -8.39
C THR A 166 27.26 -1.36 -9.76
N GLY A 167 26.94 -2.65 -9.87
CA GLY A 167 26.68 -3.35 -11.11
C GLY A 167 25.20 -3.35 -11.53
N PHE A 168 24.84 -4.29 -12.40
CA PHE A 168 23.48 -4.44 -12.93
C PHE A 168 22.60 -5.38 -12.09
N GLY A 169 23.10 -5.94 -10.99
CA GLY A 169 22.43 -6.97 -10.21
C GLY A 169 21.10 -6.54 -9.62
N ALA A 170 21.12 -5.52 -8.75
CA ALA A 170 19.91 -4.98 -8.12
C ALA A 170 18.89 -4.45 -9.15
N VAL A 171 19.37 -3.81 -10.22
CA VAL A 171 18.51 -3.28 -11.29
C VAL A 171 17.83 -4.40 -12.07
N THR A 172 18.55 -5.48 -12.38
CA THR A 172 17.98 -6.63 -13.10
C THR A 172 16.89 -7.31 -12.27
N VAL A 173 17.17 -7.56 -10.99
CA VAL A 173 16.21 -8.18 -10.07
C VAL A 173 15.00 -7.29 -9.85
N GLY A 174 15.20 -5.99 -9.61
CA GLY A 174 14.11 -5.02 -9.47
C GLY A 174 13.23 -4.95 -10.72
N THR A 175 13.83 -5.00 -11.92
CA THR A 175 13.08 -5.02 -13.19
C THR A 175 12.23 -6.28 -13.32
N ILE A 176 12.78 -7.45 -12.97
CA ILE A 176 12.03 -8.72 -12.95
C ILE A 176 10.85 -8.64 -11.98
N VAL A 177 11.06 -8.11 -10.77
CA VAL A 177 9.99 -7.91 -9.78
C VAL A 177 8.91 -6.99 -10.32
N THR A 178 9.27 -5.87 -10.94
CA THR A 178 8.30 -4.94 -11.54
C THR A 178 7.49 -5.62 -12.66
N LEU A 179 8.13 -6.41 -13.53
CA LEU A 179 7.44 -7.15 -14.59
C LEU A 179 6.48 -8.22 -14.03
N LEU A 180 6.86 -8.89 -12.93
CA LEU A 180 5.98 -9.83 -12.25
C LEU A 180 4.75 -9.12 -11.64
N LEU A 181 4.96 -7.97 -10.99
CA LEU A 181 3.85 -7.16 -10.45
C LEU A 181 2.93 -6.66 -11.56
N LEU A 182 3.49 -6.19 -12.68
CA LEU A 182 2.71 -5.83 -13.86
C LEU A 182 1.87 -7.03 -14.35
N GLY A 183 2.46 -8.22 -14.42
CA GLY A 183 1.76 -9.46 -14.76
C GLY A 183 0.56 -9.73 -13.84
N VAL A 184 0.71 -9.52 -12.53
CA VAL A 184 -0.39 -9.67 -11.55
C VAL A 184 -1.52 -8.69 -11.83
N PHE A 185 -1.21 -7.44 -12.15
CA PHE A 185 -2.23 -6.42 -12.47
C PHE A 185 -3.03 -6.76 -13.75
N LEU A 186 -2.43 -7.47 -14.70
CA LEU A 186 -3.10 -7.90 -15.92
C LEU A 186 -4.15 -9.01 -15.68
N LEU A 187 -4.13 -9.70 -14.53
CA LEU A 187 -5.06 -10.81 -14.21
C LEU A 187 -6.48 -10.34 -13.84
N GLY A 188 -6.72 -9.03 -13.78
CA GLY A 188 -8.02 -8.42 -13.48
C GLY A 188 -8.33 -8.33 -11.97
N LEU A 189 -9.23 -7.41 -11.62
CA LEU A 189 -9.45 -6.98 -10.23
C LEU A 189 -9.87 -8.10 -9.27
N ARG A 190 -10.66 -9.08 -9.74
CA ARG A 190 -11.11 -10.21 -8.90
C ARG A 190 -9.95 -11.08 -8.44
N ARG A 191 -8.98 -11.35 -9.31
CA ARG A 191 -7.79 -12.16 -9.01
C ARG A 191 -6.82 -11.38 -8.14
N VAL A 192 -6.58 -10.10 -8.47
CA VAL A 192 -5.74 -9.20 -7.68
C VAL A 192 -6.21 -9.16 -6.23
N ARG A 193 -7.51 -9.00 -5.98
CA ARG A 193 -8.06 -9.04 -4.61
C ARG A 193 -7.72 -10.33 -3.86
N GLN A 194 -7.89 -11.50 -4.49
CA GLN A 194 -7.62 -12.79 -3.85
C GLN A 194 -6.13 -12.92 -3.50
N ILE A 195 -5.25 -12.48 -4.41
CA ILE A 195 -3.80 -12.45 -4.20
C ILE A 195 -3.47 -11.51 -3.05
N MET A 196 -4.03 -10.29 -3.04
CA MET A 196 -3.80 -9.32 -1.97
C MET A 196 -4.25 -9.85 -0.61
N PHE A 197 -5.39 -10.54 -0.53
CA PHE A 197 -5.84 -11.17 0.71
C PHE A 197 -4.86 -12.25 1.19
N GLY A 198 -4.38 -13.12 0.28
CA GLY A 198 -3.40 -14.15 0.60
C GLY A 198 -2.07 -13.56 1.10
N LEU A 199 -1.56 -12.53 0.42
CA LEU A 199 -0.35 -11.80 0.81
C LEU A 199 -0.53 -11.09 2.16
N PHE A 200 -1.69 -10.46 2.37
CA PHE A 200 -2.02 -9.82 3.64
C PHE A 200 -2.00 -10.82 4.79
N ALA A 201 -2.67 -11.98 4.63
CA ALA A 201 -2.67 -13.02 5.65
C ALA A 201 -1.26 -13.55 5.95
N PHE A 202 -0.45 -13.76 4.91
CA PHE A 202 0.94 -14.21 5.06
C PHE A 202 1.79 -13.18 5.81
N ILE A 203 1.74 -11.90 5.43
CA ILE A 203 2.49 -10.83 6.07
C ILE A 203 2.04 -10.66 7.53
N MET A 204 0.73 -10.68 7.80
CA MET A 204 0.21 -10.58 9.17
C MET A 204 0.65 -11.75 10.04
N ALA A 205 0.66 -12.97 9.51
CA ALA A 205 1.19 -14.12 10.24
C ALA A 205 2.68 -13.94 10.58
N GLY A 206 3.48 -13.48 9.62
CA GLY A 206 4.91 -13.21 9.81
C GLY A 206 5.19 -12.11 10.83
N THR A 207 4.47 -10.98 10.75
CA THR A 207 4.64 -9.85 11.68
C THR A 207 4.22 -10.21 13.10
N ILE A 208 3.08 -10.91 13.26
CA ILE A 208 2.63 -11.38 14.57
C ILE A 208 3.64 -12.36 15.16
N PHE A 209 4.13 -13.31 14.37
CA PHE A 209 5.15 -14.26 14.82
C PHE A 209 6.43 -13.54 15.26
N TRP A 210 6.93 -12.59 14.49
CA TRP A 210 8.10 -11.80 14.84
C TRP A 210 7.90 -10.97 16.11
N LEU A 211 6.74 -10.33 16.29
CA LEU A 211 6.40 -9.58 17.51
C LEU A 211 6.35 -10.48 18.74
N ILE A 212 5.80 -11.70 18.61
CA ILE A 212 5.78 -12.69 19.69
C ILE A 212 7.22 -13.08 20.07
N LEU A 213 8.09 -13.33 19.09
CA LEU A 213 9.49 -13.65 19.36
C LEU A 213 10.20 -12.53 20.12
N LEU A 214 10.01 -11.28 19.71
CA LEU A 214 10.62 -10.12 20.39
C LEU A 214 10.11 -9.94 21.82
N PHE A 215 8.85 -10.31 22.10
CA PHE A 215 8.28 -10.17 23.43
C PHE A 215 8.69 -11.30 24.38
N VAL A 216 8.87 -12.52 23.85
CA VAL A 216 9.12 -13.72 24.66
C VAL A 216 10.61 -13.99 24.85
N LEU A 217 11.45 -13.78 23.82
CA LEU A 217 12.87 -14.12 23.89
C LEU A 217 13.69 -13.01 24.57
N PRO A 218 14.54 -13.35 25.56
CA PRO A 218 15.46 -12.40 26.15
C PRO A 218 16.57 -12.00 25.18
N HIS A 219 17.16 -10.82 25.41
CA HIS A 219 18.23 -10.27 24.58
C HIS A 219 19.45 -11.21 24.43
N SER A 220 19.77 -12.00 25.46
CA SER A 220 20.87 -12.97 25.42
C SER A 220 20.69 -14.02 24.32
N ASP A 221 19.47 -14.50 24.12
CA ASP A 221 19.16 -15.57 23.18
C ASP A 221 19.20 -15.06 21.75
N PHE A 222 18.82 -13.78 21.56
CA PHE A 222 19.02 -13.08 20.30
C PHE A 222 20.51 -12.97 19.96
N VAL A 223 21.35 -12.50 20.89
CA VAL A 223 22.80 -12.36 20.67
C VAL A 223 23.45 -13.72 20.38
N ALA A 224 23.05 -14.77 21.09
CA ALA A 224 23.53 -16.13 20.85
C ALA A 224 23.16 -16.63 19.44
N SER A 225 21.89 -16.46 19.04
CA SER A 225 21.39 -16.88 17.72
C SER A 225 22.02 -16.07 16.59
N PHE A 226 22.23 -14.76 16.79
CA PHE A 226 22.89 -13.89 15.83
C PHE A 226 24.35 -14.29 15.61
N ASN A 227 25.10 -14.52 16.70
CA ASN A 227 26.49 -14.99 16.61
C ASN A 227 26.58 -16.41 16.00
N ALA A 228 25.59 -17.27 16.21
CA ALA A 228 25.54 -18.58 15.56
C ALA A 228 25.34 -18.46 14.04
N GLY A 229 24.50 -17.52 13.58
CA GLY A 229 24.20 -17.34 12.16
C GLY A 229 25.19 -16.47 11.37
N GLN A 230 25.84 -15.49 12.02
CA GLN A 230 26.72 -14.51 11.36
C GLN A 230 28.20 -14.68 11.72
N GLY A 231 28.52 -15.61 12.62
CA GLY A 231 29.87 -15.88 13.09
C GLY A 231 30.13 -15.38 14.52
N SER A 232 31.09 -16.04 15.18
CA SER A 232 31.48 -15.74 16.56
C SER A 232 31.80 -14.25 16.75
N GLY A 233 31.09 -13.59 17.66
CA GLY A 233 31.31 -12.18 18.00
C GLY A 233 30.79 -11.17 16.98
N ALA A 234 30.00 -11.60 15.97
CA ALA A 234 29.40 -10.72 14.98
C ALA A 234 28.57 -9.59 15.60
N TYR A 235 27.83 -9.87 16.69
CA TYR A 235 27.04 -8.85 17.37
C TYR A 235 27.92 -7.69 17.88
N GLN A 236 29.04 -8.02 18.52
CA GLN A 236 29.96 -7.01 19.04
C GLN A 236 30.74 -6.30 17.93
N SER A 237 31.04 -6.98 16.82
CA SER A 237 31.71 -6.35 15.68
C SER A 237 30.84 -5.28 15.03
N VAL A 238 29.53 -5.50 14.91
CA VAL A 238 28.57 -4.49 14.44
C VAL A 238 28.58 -3.26 15.35
N LEU A 239 28.51 -3.45 16.68
CA LEU A 239 28.57 -2.33 17.63
C LEU A 239 29.89 -1.56 17.55
N ASN A 240 31.02 -2.27 17.44
CA ASN A 240 32.34 -1.65 17.32
C ASN A 240 32.48 -0.88 16.00
N ASN A 241 31.94 -1.40 14.90
CA ASN A 241 31.95 -0.72 13.60
C ASN A 241 31.06 0.52 13.62
N ALA A 242 29.89 0.46 14.26
CA ALA A 242 29.03 1.62 14.46
C ALA A 242 29.73 2.71 15.28
N ALA A 243 30.39 2.35 16.38
CA ALA A 243 31.17 3.29 17.18
C ALA A 243 32.32 3.93 16.38
N LYS A 244 33.04 3.15 15.57
CA LYS A 244 34.09 3.65 14.66
C LYS A 244 33.53 4.59 13.59
N ALA A 245 32.32 4.33 13.10
CA ALA A 245 31.64 5.20 12.13
C ALA A 245 31.11 6.51 12.77
N GLY A 246 31.34 6.72 14.07
CA GLY A 246 30.93 7.94 14.79
C GLY A 246 29.52 7.88 15.37
N PHE A 247 28.90 6.70 15.44
CA PHE A 247 27.61 6.55 16.11
C PHE A 247 27.78 6.77 17.61
N ALA A 248 27.28 7.91 18.10
CA ALA A 248 27.22 8.24 19.51
C ALA A 248 25.76 8.45 19.93
N ILE A 249 25.40 7.87 21.08
CA ILE A 249 24.12 8.18 21.72
C ILE A 249 24.26 9.59 22.29
N LEU A 250 23.41 10.52 21.84
CA LEU A 250 23.39 11.92 22.25
C LEU A 250 22.14 12.17 23.11
N PRO A 251 22.24 12.08 24.46
CA PRO A 251 21.08 12.19 25.34
C PRO A 251 20.38 13.55 25.25
N SER A 252 21.10 14.62 24.91
CA SER A 252 20.56 15.98 24.76
C SER A 252 19.75 16.18 23.47
N ALA A 253 19.94 15.34 22.46
CA ALA A 253 19.28 15.45 21.16
C ALA A 253 18.07 14.51 21.03
N VAL A 254 17.76 13.70 22.04
CA VAL A 254 16.70 12.67 22.00
C VAL A 254 15.37 13.27 21.55
N PHE A 255 14.94 14.39 22.11
CA PHE A 255 13.64 14.99 21.74
C PHE A 255 13.62 15.50 20.30
N LEU A 256 14.67 16.21 19.85
CA LEU A 256 14.76 16.74 18.50
C LEU A 256 14.86 15.63 17.45
N ASN A 257 15.65 14.59 17.74
CA ASN A 257 15.80 13.42 16.88
C ASN A 257 14.51 12.58 16.86
N THR A 258 13.79 12.51 17.97
CA THR A 258 12.47 11.85 18.02
C THR A 258 11.43 12.62 17.22
N PHE A 259 11.42 13.96 17.29
CA PHE A 259 10.51 14.79 16.52
C PHE A 259 10.80 14.74 15.01
N SER A 260 12.07 14.73 14.62
CA SER A 260 12.44 14.59 13.21
C SER A 260 12.17 13.19 12.65
N ALA A 261 12.27 12.15 13.49
CA ALA A 261 11.91 10.79 13.13
C ALA A 261 10.40 10.57 12.90
N VAL A 262 9.54 11.54 13.22
CA VAL A 262 8.09 11.48 12.89
C VAL A 262 7.88 11.30 11.38
N ILE A 263 8.84 11.71 10.54
CA ILE A 263 8.79 11.50 9.09
C ILE A 263 8.65 10.02 8.70
N TYR A 264 9.16 9.09 9.50
CA TYR A 264 9.05 7.64 9.25
C TYR A 264 7.67 7.07 9.57
N ALA A 265 6.79 7.86 10.18
CA ALA A 265 5.44 7.46 10.49
C ALA A 265 4.40 8.00 9.50
N PHE A 266 4.85 8.71 8.45
CA PHE A 266 4.04 9.24 7.35
C PHE A 266 4.34 8.49 6.04
#